data_AF-A0A0W0GKM3-F1
#
_entry.id   AF-A0A0W0GKM3-F1
#
_cell.length_a   1.000
_cell.length_b   1.000
_cell.length_c   1.000
_cell.angle_alpha   90.00
_cell.angle_beta   90.00
_cell.angle_gamma   90.00
#
_symmetry.space_group_name_H-M   'P 1'
#
loop_
_entity.id
_entity.type
_entity.pdbx_description
1 polymer ?
#
loop_
_entity_poly.entity_id
_entity_poly.type
_entity_poly.pdbx_seq_one_letter_code
_entity_poly.pdbx_strand_id
1 'polypeptide(L)'
;RIQLSCPGCSARLGKAHRYCPGCGQPVEKAVAQEREHHRYRTLPVDKTTLSLLKEYLGRGGAVERNGEKCLFDLRRNRAWQIVTECAERAGLPRLVNAESGKTHNVSPHRLRDAFAVHAVKADDSGDGLRLLQEHLGHRSIVTTMKYRKVSGEEQKEWYRRLWNGGKANG
;
A
#
# COMPACT_ATOMS: atom_id res chain seq x y z
N ARG A 1 8.89 -16.74 -5.82
CA ARG A 1 8.50 -17.65 -6.93
C ARG A 1 7.19 -18.32 -6.54
N ILE A 2 6.23 -18.42 -7.45
CA ILE A 2 4.93 -19.08 -7.21
C ILE A 2 5.14 -20.58 -7.45
N GLN A 3 4.65 -21.43 -6.56
CA GLN A 3 4.61 -22.89 -6.75
C GLN A 3 3.16 -23.25 -7.08
N LEU A 4 2.91 -23.59 -8.34
CA LEU A 4 1.63 -24.16 -8.74
C LEU A 4 1.69 -25.67 -8.47
N SER A 5 0.62 -26.28 -7.99
CA SER A 5 0.53 -27.72 -7.71
C SER A 5 -0.75 -28.32 -8.25
N CYS A 6 -0.69 -29.55 -8.77
CA CYS A 6 -1.85 -30.25 -9.30
C CYS A 6 -2.84 -30.62 -8.19
N PRO A 7 -4.15 -30.36 -8.34
CA PRO A 7 -5.15 -30.70 -7.33
C PRO A 7 -5.35 -32.21 -7.15
N GLY A 8 -5.01 -33.04 -8.15
CA GLY A 8 -5.18 -34.49 -8.08
C GLY A 8 -3.99 -35.25 -7.51
N CYS A 9 -2.76 -34.75 -7.68
CA CYS A 9 -1.55 -35.49 -7.29
C CYS A 9 -0.46 -34.62 -6.65
N SER A 10 -0.73 -33.34 -6.39
CA SER A 10 0.20 -32.37 -5.78
C SER A 10 1.51 -32.14 -6.54
N ALA A 11 1.66 -32.66 -7.75
CA ALA A 11 2.84 -32.44 -8.60
C ALA A 11 3.01 -30.95 -8.93
N ARG A 12 4.27 -30.45 -8.96
CA ARG A 12 4.56 -29.06 -9.32
C ARG A 12 4.21 -28.77 -10.77
N LEU A 13 3.57 -27.63 -10.99
CA LEU A 13 3.12 -27.17 -12.30
C LEU A 13 3.86 -25.90 -12.73
N GLY A 14 4.17 -25.81 -14.02
CA GLY A 14 4.61 -24.57 -14.66
C GLY A 14 3.42 -23.82 -15.25
N LYS A 15 3.51 -22.49 -15.36
CA LYS A 15 2.43 -21.61 -15.88
C LYS A 15 1.87 -21.99 -17.26
N ALA A 16 2.62 -22.76 -18.06
CA ALA A 16 2.24 -23.15 -19.42
C ALA A 16 1.67 -24.58 -19.53
N HIS A 17 1.62 -25.35 -18.45
CA HIS A 17 1.13 -26.74 -18.50
C HIS A 17 -0.40 -26.75 -18.63
N ARG A 18 -0.92 -27.28 -19.75
CA ARG A 18 -2.35 -27.55 -19.93
C ARG A 18 -2.79 -28.85 -19.22
N TYR A 19 -1.85 -29.78 -19.05
CA TYR A 19 -2.04 -31.06 -18.39
C TYR A 19 -0.98 -31.28 -17.30
N CYS A 20 -1.36 -31.95 -16.21
CA CYS A 20 -0.45 -32.24 -15.11
C CYS A 20 0.59 -33.29 -15.56
N PRO A 21 1.90 -33.04 -15.38
CA PRO A 21 2.95 -34.00 -15.74
C PRO A 21 2.95 -35.25 -14.84
N GLY A 22 2.33 -35.19 -13.66
CA GLY A 22 2.26 -36.33 -12.74
C GLY A 22 1.06 -37.25 -12.97
N CYS A 23 -0.13 -36.70 -13.25
CA CYS A 23 -1.37 -37.48 -13.32
C CYS A 23 -2.19 -37.27 -14.60
N GLY A 24 -1.71 -36.49 -15.57
CA GLY A 24 -2.36 -36.26 -16.86
C GLY A 24 -3.67 -35.45 -16.82
N GLN A 25 -4.16 -35.08 -15.63
CA GLN A 25 -5.41 -34.33 -15.46
C GLN A 25 -5.29 -32.90 -16.04
N PRO A 26 -6.37 -32.35 -16.63
CA PRO A 26 -6.39 -30.98 -17.14
C PRO A 26 -6.23 -29.97 -15.99
N VAL A 27 -5.38 -28.98 -16.21
CA VAL A 27 -4.92 -28.02 -15.16
C VAL A 27 -5.76 -26.74 -15.14
N GLU A 28 -6.81 -26.65 -15.96
CA GLU A 28 -7.68 -25.47 -16.11
C GLU A 28 -8.20 -24.93 -14.76
N LYS A 29 -8.56 -25.82 -13.82
CA LYS A 29 -9.00 -25.45 -12.47
C LYS A 29 -7.91 -24.88 -11.57
N ALA A 30 -6.66 -25.34 -11.71
CA ALA A 30 -5.54 -24.90 -10.86
C ALA A 30 -5.06 -23.48 -11.21
N VAL A 31 -5.15 -23.10 -12.50
CA VAL A 31 -4.86 -21.73 -12.95
C VAL A 31 -5.98 -20.77 -12.56
N ALA A 32 -7.23 -21.24 -12.54
CA ALA A 32 -8.40 -20.47 -12.10
C ALA A 32 -8.34 -20.14 -10.59
N GLN A 33 -8.00 -21.11 -9.73
CA GLN A 33 -7.81 -20.88 -8.29
C GLN A 33 -6.70 -19.84 -7.99
N GLU A 34 -5.63 -19.80 -8.79
CA GLU A 34 -4.56 -18.81 -8.63
C GLU A 34 -4.99 -17.39 -9.08
N ARG A 35 -5.86 -17.31 -10.10
CA ARG A 35 -6.48 -16.03 -10.50
C ARG A 35 -7.41 -15.51 -9.41
N GLU A 36 -8.13 -16.38 -8.71
CA GLU A 36 -9.14 -16.01 -7.73
C GLU A 36 -8.58 -15.60 -6.36
N HIS A 37 -7.29 -15.83 -6.10
CA HIS A 37 -6.63 -15.26 -4.93
C HIS A 37 -6.31 -13.76 -5.14
N HIS A 38 -7.26 -13.01 -5.71
CA HIS A 38 -7.39 -11.58 -5.42
C HIS A 38 -7.35 -11.47 -3.90
N ARG A 39 -6.27 -10.89 -3.37
CA ARG A 39 -6.11 -10.69 -1.93
C ARG A 39 -7.09 -9.60 -1.51
N TYR A 40 -8.34 -9.98 -1.34
CA TYR A 40 -9.33 -9.17 -0.68
C TYR A 40 -8.87 -8.95 0.75
N ARG A 41 -8.95 -7.69 1.18
CA ARG A 41 -8.61 -7.28 2.53
C ARG A 41 -9.72 -6.37 2.98
N THR A 42 -10.22 -6.62 4.17
CA THR A 42 -11.17 -5.74 4.81
C THR A 42 -10.38 -4.64 5.49
N LEU A 43 -10.66 -3.39 5.12
CA LEU A 43 -10.10 -2.22 5.80
C LEU A 43 -11.23 -1.55 6.59
N PRO A 44 -11.01 -1.22 7.87
CA PRO A 44 -11.91 -0.35 8.58
C PRO A 44 -11.89 1.03 7.91
N VAL A 45 -13.07 1.55 7.64
CA VAL A 45 -13.28 2.90 7.10
C VAL A 45 -14.19 3.62 8.08
N ASP A 46 -13.86 4.86 8.42
CA ASP A 46 -14.64 5.65 9.35
C ASP A 46 -16.04 5.99 8.77
N LYS A 47 -16.97 6.30 9.67
CA LYS A 47 -18.37 6.59 9.29
C LYS A 47 -18.49 7.80 8.37
N THR A 48 -17.63 8.80 8.51
CA THR A 48 -17.66 10.01 7.69
C THR A 48 -17.26 9.68 6.26
N THR A 49 -16.16 8.95 6.07
CA THR A 49 -15.73 8.49 4.73
C THR A 49 -16.78 7.60 4.07
N LEU A 50 -17.41 6.68 4.83
CA LEU A 50 -18.50 5.85 4.31
C LEU A 50 -19.71 6.67 3.86
N SER A 51 -20.08 7.72 4.60
CA SER A 51 -21.16 8.63 4.23
C SER A 51 -20.85 9.40 2.95
N LEU A 52 -19.62 9.92 2.82
CA LEU A 52 -19.16 10.61 1.59
C LEU A 52 -19.21 9.68 0.37
N LEU A 53 -18.81 8.41 0.53
CA LEU A 53 -18.90 7.41 -0.54
C LEU A 53 -20.36 7.12 -0.94
N LYS A 54 -21.27 7.01 0.02
CA LYS A 54 -22.71 6.82 -0.26
C LYS A 54 -23.30 8.00 -1.01
N GLU A 55 -22.97 9.22 -0.59
CA GLU A 55 -23.41 10.45 -1.28
C GLU A 55 -22.88 10.51 -2.71
N TYR A 56 -21.59 10.20 -2.90
CA TYR A 56 -20.96 10.12 -4.21
C TYR A 56 -21.67 9.10 -5.13
N LEU A 57 -22.00 7.92 -4.61
CA LEU A 57 -22.75 6.90 -5.35
C LEU A 57 -24.18 7.36 -5.67
N GLY A 58 -24.86 8.02 -4.74
CA GLY A 58 -26.21 8.55 -4.93
C GLY A 58 -26.29 9.64 -6.00
N ARG A 59 -25.20 10.37 -6.23
CA ARG A 59 -25.08 11.36 -7.32
C ARG A 59 -24.67 10.77 -8.67
N GLY A 60 -24.60 9.45 -8.78
CA GLY A 60 -24.20 8.77 -10.02
C GLY A 60 -22.70 8.77 -10.28
N GLY A 61 -21.86 8.94 -9.25
CA GLY A 61 -20.39 8.96 -9.43
C GLY A 61 -19.76 7.62 -9.81
N ALA A 62 -20.45 6.49 -9.61
CA ALA A 62 -19.95 5.20 -10.07
C ALA A 62 -19.91 5.14 -11.60
N VAL A 63 -18.84 4.54 -12.13
CA VAL A 63 -18.65 4.40 -13.58
C VAL A 63 -18.80 2.95 -14.00
N GLU A 64 -19.32 2.72 -15.20
CA GLU A 64 -19.36 1.40 -15.79
C GLU A 64 -18.16 1.21 -16.74
N ARG A 65 -17.40 0.14 -16.54
CA ARG A 65 -16.22 -0.15 -17.36
C ARG A 65 -16.14 -1.65 -17.60
N ASN A 66 -16.12 -2.05 -18.87
CA ASN A 66 -16.09 -3.46 -19.28
C ASN A 66 -17.25 -4.30 -18.68
N GLY A 67 -18.43 -3.71 -18.48
CA GLY A 67 -19.57 -4.37 -17.84
C GLY A 67 -19.46 -4.51 -16.31
N GLU A 68 -18.42 -3.94 -15.68
CA GLU A 68 -18.25 -3.90 -14.23
C GLU A 68 -18.46 -2.49 -13.68
N LYS A 69 -19.19 -2.39 -12.56
CA LYS A 69 -19.42 -1.11 -11.87
C LYS A 69 -18.23 -0.79 -10.97
N CYS A 70 -17.50 0.26 -11.32
CA CYS A 70 -16.35 0.76 -10.55
C CYS A 70 -16.76 1.95 -9.68
N LEU A 71 -16.25 2.00 -8.45
CA LEU A 71 -16.47 3.14 -7.54
C LEU A 71 -15.86 4.43 -8.11
N PHE A 72 -14.67 4.35 -8.72
CA PHE A 72 -14.00 5.48 -9.34
C PHE A 72 -13.34 5.07 -10.67
N ASP A 73 -13.32 5.94 -11.68
CA ASP A 73 -12.42 5.79 -12.84
C ASP A 73 -11.01 6.29 -12.49
N LEU A 74 -10.27 5.53 -11.69
CA LEU A 74 -8.92 5.91 -11.27
C LEU A 74 -7.84 5.29 -12.17
N ARG A 75 -7.27 6.12 -13.04
CA ARG A 75 -5.99 5.84 -13.69
C ARG A 75 -4.83 6.33 -12.81
N ARG A 76 -3.63 5.77 -13.01
CA ARG A 76 -2.42 6.15 -12.25
C ARG A 76 -2.16 7.67 -12.28
N ASN A 77 -2.25 8.28 -13.47
CA ASN A 77 -2.03 9.72 -13.64
C ASN A 77 -3.10 10.54 -12.91
N ARG A 78 -4.36 10.09 -12.96
CA ARG A 78 -5.47 10.74 -12.27
C ARG A 78 -5.31 10.68 -10.75
N ALA A 79 -4.89 9.54 -10.21
CA ALA A 79 -4.57 9.41 -8.79
C ALA A 79 -3.44 10.35 -8.35
N TRP A 80 -2.42 10.50 -9.20
CA TRP A 80 -1.30 11.42 -8.93
C TRP A 80 -1.76 12.89 -8.91
N GLN A 81 -2.59 13.26 -9.87
CA GLN A 81 -3.19 14.59 -9.95
C GLN A 81 -4.07 14.89 -8.72
N ILE A 82 -4.98 13.98 -8.35
CA ILE A 82 -5.86 14.16 -7.19
C ILE A 82 -5.05 14.37 -5.92
N VAL A 83 -4.02 13.53 -5.67
CA VAL A 83 -3.18 13.66 -4.47
C VAL A 83 -2.40 14.99 -4.47
N THR A 84 -1.91 15.41 -5.63
CA THR A 84 -1.21 16.70 -5.78
C THR A 84 -2.16 17.86 -5.45
N GLU A 85 -3.34 17.91 -6.06
CA GLU A 85 -4.35 18.95 -5.83
C GLU A 85 -4.81 18.98 -4.37
N CYS A 86 -5.00 17.81 -3.74
CA CYS A 86 -5.31 17.72 -2.31
C CYS A 86 -4.20 18.30 -1.44
N ALA A 87 -2.93 18.01 -1.77
CA ALA A 87 -1.79 18.54 -1.03
C ALA A 87 -1.67 20.06 -1.17
N GLU A 88 -1.88 20.59 -2.37
CA GLU A 88 -1.90 22.04 -2.62
C GLU A 88 -3.03 22.73 -1.84
N ARG A 89 -4.25 22.18 -1.87
CA ARG A 89 -5.39 22.69 -1.10
C ARG A 89 -5.17 22.63 0.41
N ALA A 90 -4.40 21.65 0.88
CA ALA A 90 -4.01 21.52 2.28
C ALA A 90 -2.81 22.41 2.66
N GLY A 91 -2.24 23.18 1.72
CA GLY A 91 -1.08 24.03 1.96
C GLY A 91 0.22 23.26 2.20
N LEU A 92 0.31 22.01 1.76
CA LEU A 92 1.52 21.21 1.94
C LEU A 92 2.62 21.71 0.99
N PRO A 93 3.85 21.94 1.50
CA PRO A 93 4.94 22.40 0.67
C PRO A 93 5.37 21.29 -0.31
N ARG A 94 6.02 21.70 -1.39
CA ARG A 94 6.67 20.75 -2.28
C ARG A 94 7.80 20.02 -1.54
N LEU A 95 7.96 18.75 -1.84
CA LEU A 95 8.96 17.89 -1.25
C LEU A 95 10.30 18.10 -1.96
N VAL A 96 11.36 18.39 -1.23
CA VAL A 96 12.72 18.52 -1.77
C VAL A 96 13.49 17.24 -1.47
N ASN A 97 14.04 16.62 -2.50
CA ASN A 97 14.96 15.50 -2.33
C ASN A 97 16.31 16.03 -1.82
N ALA A 98 16.74 15.59 -0.64
CA ALA A 98 17.95 16.09 0.01
C ALA A 98 19.24 15.80 -0.76
N GLU A 99 19.30 14.70 -1.51
CA GLU A 99 20.51 14.26 -2.24
C GLU A 99 20.64 14.94 -3.61
N SER A 100 19.52 15.18 -4.29
CA SER A 100 19.49 15.70 -5.67
C SER A 100 19.01 17.15 -5.78
N GLY A 101 18.50 17.74 -4.70
CA GLY A 101 17.89 19.08 -4.68
C GLY A 101 16.59 19.18 -5.50
N LYS A 102 16.12 18.09 -6.12
CA LYS A 102 14.94 18.12 -6.97
C LYS A 102 13.67 18.29 -6.15
N THR A 103 12.84 19.21 -6.61
CA THR A 103 11.54 19.51 -6.02
C THR A 103 10.46 18.63 -6.66
N HIS A 104 9.62 18.02 -5.84
CA HIS A 104 8.56 17.10 -6.23
C HIS A 104 7.26 17.42 -5.51
N ASN A 105 6.13 17.14 -6.16
CA ASN A 105 4.82 17.22 -5.50
C ASN A 105 4.59 16.01 -4.59
N VAL A 106 3.63 16.14 -3.67
CA VAL A 106 3.12 15.00 -2.91
C VAL A 106 2.51 14.00 -3.89
N SER A 107 2.89 12.73 -3.76
CA SER A 107 2.44 11.65 -4.62
C SER A 107 1.75 10.56 -3.82
N PRO A 108 0.95 9.67 -4.44
CA PRO A 108 0.30 8.56 -3.75
C PRO A 108 1.28 7.69 -2.96
N HIS A 109 2.49 7.46 -3.50
CA HIS A 109 3.53 6.68 -2.81
C HIS A 109 4.06 7.42 -1.58
N ARG A 110 4.33 8.74 -1.69
CA ARG A 110 4.80 9.54 -0.55
C ARG A 110 3.75 9.68 0.53
N LEU A 111 2.49 9.84 0.16
CA LEU A 111 1.36 9.86 1.09
C LEU A 111 1.25 8.53 1.85
N ARG A 112 1.38 7.41 1.14
CA ARG A 112 1.41 6.07 1.75
C ARG A 112 2.59 5.87 2.70
N ASP A 113 3.79 6.34 2.33
CA ASP A 113 4.97 6.28 3.20
C ASP A 113 4.74 7.10 4.48
N ALA A 114 4.20 8.32 4.35
CA ALA A 114 3.89 9.18 5.49
C ALA A 114 2.87 8.52 6.43
N PHE A 115 1.80 7.92 5.89
CA PHE A 115 0.83 7.16 6.67
C PHE A 115 1.50 5.99 7.41
N ALA A 116 2.37 5.23 6.73
CA ALA A 116 3.04 4.10 7.34
C ALA A 116 3.98 4.52 8.48
N VAL A 117 4.75 5.60 8.30
CA VAL A 117 5.59 6.16 9.36
C VAL A 117 4.73 6.66 10.53
N HIS A 118 3.63 7.35 10.26
CA HIS A 118 2.72 7.83 11.31
C HIS A 118 2.11 6.66 12.10
N ALA A 119 1.64 5.62 11.41
CA ALA A 119 1.07 4.43 12.05
C ALA A 119 2.10 3.73 12.96
N VAL A 120 3.35 3.58 12.51
CA VAL A 120 4.41 2.99 13.34
C VAL A 120 4.78 3.87 14.52
N LYS A 121 4.75 5.20 14.37
CA LYS A 121 4.96 6.13 15.50
C LYS A 121 3.86 6.03 16.55
N ALA A 122 2.62 5.76 16.11
CA ALA A 122 1.48 5.61 17.00
C ALA A 122 1.50 4.25 17.72
N ASP A 123 1.88 3.18 17.02
CA ASP A 123 1.99 1.83 17.56
C ASP A 123 3.10 1.05 16.84
N ASP A 124 4.26 0.89 17.51
CA ASP A 124 5.41 0.14 17.00
C ASP A 124 5.47 -1.30 17.51
N SER A 125 4.39 -1.77 18.15
CA SER A 125 4.26 -3.16 18.61
C SER A 125 4.28 -4.16 17.45
N GLY A 126 4.57 -5.42 17.75
CA GLY A 126 4.53 -6.50 16.75
C GLY A 126 3.16 -6.63 16.09
N ASP A 127 2.10 -6.48 16.88
CA ASP A 127 0.70 -6.55 16.41
C ASP A 127 0.33 -5.33 15.57
N GLY A 128 0.70 -4.12 16.00
CA GLY A 128 0.53 -2.88 15.22
C GLY A 128 1.21 -2.96 13.85
N LEU A 129 2.42 -3.49 13.79
CA LEU A 129 3.16 -3.70 12.54
C LEU A 129 2.49 -4.74 11.63
N ARG A 130 1.86 -5.78 12.21
CA ARG A 130 1.12 -6.79 11.47
C ARG A 130 -0.16 -6.20 10.87
N LEU A 131 -0.91 -5.41 11.65
CA LEU A 131 -2.10 -4.68 11.19
C LEU A 131 -1.75 -3.69 10.07
N LEU A 132 -0.64 -2.95 10.21
CA LEU A 132 -0.17 -2.04 9.18
C LEU A 132 0.22 -2.78 7.89
N GLN A 133 0.87 -3.94 8.01
CA GLN A 133 1.19 -4.78 6.86
C GLN A 133 -0.07 -5.21 6.10
N GLU A 134 -1.12 -5.57 6.83
CA GLU A 134 -2.42 -5.93 6.26
C GLU A 134 -3.07 -4.74 5.56
N HIS A 135 -3.08 -3.56 6.20
CA HIS A 135 -3.63 -2.33 5.64
C HIS A 135 -2.95 -1.91 4.33
N LEU A 136 -1.60 -1.98 4.31
CA LEU A 136 -0.82 -1.64 3.13
C LEU A 136 -0.83 -2.77 2.09
N GLY A 137 -1.22 -3.98 2.49
CA GLY A 137 -1.24 -5.14 1.64
C GLY A 137 0.14 -5.69 1.27
N HIS A 138 1.17 -5.41 2.07
CA HIS A 138 2.53 -5.88 1.83
C HIS A 138 2.62 -7.41 1.91
N ARG A 139 3.31 -8.02 0.94
CA ARG A 139 3.56 -9.47 0.92
C ARG A 139 4.57 -9.89 2.00
N SER A 140 5.50 -9.00 2.35
CA SER A 140 6.54 -9.25 3.32
C SER A 140 6.44 -8.24 4.46
N ILE A 141 6.52 -8.75 5.69
CA ILE A 141 6.63 -7.92 6.90
C ILE A 141 7.89 -7.05 6.85
N VAL A 142 8.96 -7.50 6.18
CA VAL A 142 10.22 -6.76 6.02
C VAL A 142 10.00 -5.40 5.35
N THR A 143 9.06 -5.31 4.40
CA THR A 143 8.71 -4.03 3.75
C THR A 143 8.09 -3.05 4.73
N THR A 144 7.25 -3.54 5.66
CA THR A 144 6.63 -2.73 6.72
C THR A 144 7.64 -2.36 7.81
N MET A 145 8.55 -3.28 8.18
CA MET A 145 9.60 -3.05 9.18
C MET A 145 10.57 -1.92 8.82
N LYS A 146 10.68 -1.54 7.53
CA LYS A 146 11.50 -0.39 7.12
C LYS A 146 11.04 0.91 7.80
N TYR A 147 9.73 1.09 8.00
CA TYR A 147 9.20 2.31 8.62
C TYR A 147 9.53 2.41 10.12
N ARG A 148 9.75 1.27 10.80
CA ARG A 148 10.22 1.25 12.20
C ARG A 148 11.63 1.81 12.36
N LYS A 149 12.53 1.47 11.43
CA LYS A 149 13.91 1.99 11.45
C LYS A 149 13.94 3.50 11.28
N VAL A 150 13.16 4.03 10.34
CA VAL A 150 13.06 5.48 10.08
C VAL A 150 12.52 6.21 11.32
N SER A 151 11.49 5.67 11.97
CA SER A 151 10.97 6.24 13.23
C SER A 151 12.00 6.24 14.36
N GLY A 152 12.79 5.16 14.49
CA GLY A 152 13.84 5.07 15.51
C GLY A 152 15.06 5.96 15.25
N GLU A 153 15.40 6.21 13.98
CA GLU A 153 16.48 7.13 13.61
C GLU A 153 16.15 8.59 13.96
N GLU A 154 14.90 9.02 13.76
CA GLU A 154 14.46 10.35 14.18
C GLU A 154 14.55 10.56 15.70
N GLN A 155 14.21 9.54 16.50
CA GLN A 155 14.39 9.60 17.96
C GLN A 155 15.87 9.75 18.35
N LYS A 156 16.76 8.99 17.72
CA LYS A 156 18.21 9.10 17.94
C LYS A 156 18.74 10.47 17.54
N GLU A 157 18.24 11.02 16.45
CA GLU A 157 18.66 12.32 15.96
C GLU A 157 18.14 13.47 16.83
N TRP A 158 16.88 13.40 17.28
CA TRP A 158 16.32 14.30 18.28
C TRP A 158 17.15 14.27 19.58
N TYR A 159 17.46 13.07 20.09
CA TYR A 159 18.31 12.91 21.27
C TYR A 159 19.69 13.53 21.04
N ARG A 160 20.32 13.28 19.88
CA ARG A 160 21.62 13.89 19.53
C ARG A 160 21.54 15.43 19.48
N ARG A 161 20.44 16.00 18.99
CA ARG A 161 20.22 17.46 18.96
C ARG A 161 20.07 18.06 20.36
N LEU A 162 19.47 17.36 21.32
CA LEU A 162 19.42 17.81 22.72
C LEU A 162 20.82 18.04 23.30
N TRP A 163 21.76 17.13 23.02
CA TRP A 163 23.12 17.22 23.55
C TRP A 163 24.04 18.12 22.72
N ASN A 164 23.71 18.36 21.45
CA ASN A 164 24.46 19.27 20.57
C ASN A 164 23.98 20.73 20.64
N GLY A 165 22.78 20.99 21.18
CA GLY A 165 22.19 22.33 21.30
C GLY A 165 22.68 23.18 22.48
N GLY A 166 23.60 22.66 23.30
CA GLY A 166 24.09 23.33 24.52
C GLY A 166 25.38 24.15 24.38
N LYS A 167 25.89 24.37 23.15
CA LYS A 167 27.10 25.20 22.93
C LYS A 167 26.93 26.16 21.76
N ALA A 168 26.11 27.19 21.96
CA ALA A 168 26.28 28.45 21.24
C ALA A 168 25.71 29.58 22.11
N ASN A 169 26.57 30.58 22.35
CA ASN A 169 26.33 31.89 22.99
C ASN A 169 26.60 31.95 24.50
N GLY A 170 27.89 32.00 24.84
CA GLY A 170 28.41 32.98 25.79
C GLY A 170 29.16 34.05 25.00
#